data_AF-A0A8T7JM11-F1
#
_entry.id   AF-A0A8T7JM11-F1
#
_cell.length_a   1.000
_cell.length_b   1.000
_cell.length_c   1.000
_cell.angle_alpha   90.00
_cell.angle_beta   90.00
_cell.angle_gamma   90.00
#
_symmetry.space_group_name_H-M   'P 1'
#
loop_
_entity.id
_entity.type
_entity.pdbx_description
1 polymer ?
#
loop_
_entity_poly.entity_id
_entity_poly.type
_entity_poly.pdbx_seq_one_letter_code
_entity_poly.pdbx_strand_id
1 'polypeptide(L)'
;MRRNRNISNIIGGGPALDLVSTVERFVYRTPIDRNEELHFEELDQDLLQYALDAEQISENTALHKVLSDLAYIDFYLYLYDDLDWVSEYTDFSEYAITMFKHMNITVPREFNRKSAEGIIEARDLHRDLFLSGLQTFVNSAFAHLWYRKAFLHDFNVRLAEKIAPLLKSDFPCLEQDGRLARAQHFNKWVRDLILNREGGLCHYCSQPVAIPSLPNQTYDIDHMVPIARGGTNDPTNLVLSCSKCNNKKRAKVQSVPDTFAWPERT
;
A
#
# COMPACT_ATOMS: atom_id res chain seq x y z
N MET A 1 -27.65 -8.18 12.50
CA MET A 1 -27.77 -6.72 12.28
C MET A 1 -28.50 -6.47 10.97
N ARG A 2 -29.57 -5.67 10.95
CA ARG A 2 -30.30 -5.34 9.72
C ARG A 2 -29.43 -4.46 8.82
N ARG A 3 -29.02 -4.98 7.65
CA ARG A 3 -28.33 -4.20 6.61
C ARG A 3 -29.25 -3.08 6.14
N ASN A 4 -28.77 -1.83 6.17
CA ASN A 4 -29.51 -0.66 5.74
C ASN A 4 -29.70 -0.73 4.21
N ARG A 5 -30.91 -1.07 3.76
CA ARG A 5 -31.32 -1.17 2.35
C ARG A 5 -31.54 0.20 1.69
N ASN A 6 -30.59 1.12 1.84
CA ASN A 6 -30.59 2.40 1.14
C ASN A 6 -29.17 2.73 0.68
N ILE A 7 -28.68 2.00 -0.32
CA ILE A 7 -27.53 2.46 -1.10
C ILE A 7 -28.08 2.96 -2.43
N SER A 8 -28.61 4.18 -2.38
CA SER A 8 -28.80 5.01 -3.57
C SER A 8 -27.46 5.08 -4.30
N ASN A 9 -27.40 4.59 -5.55
CA ASN A 9 -26.31 4.75 -6.53
C ASN A 9 -25.12 5.58 -6.02
N ILE A 10 -24.31 4.98 -5.14
CA ILE A 10 -23.02 5.57 -4.80
C ILE A 10 -22.23 5.42 -6.09
N ILE A 11 -21.64 6.51 -6.56
CA ILE A 11 -20.59 6.45 -7.58
C ILE A 11 -19.44 5.70 -6.90
N GLY A 12 -19.49 4.37 -6.92
CA GLY A 12 -18.53 3.50 -6.26
C GLY A 12 -17.28 3.40 -7.14
N GLY A 13 -16.12 3.75 -6.61
CA GLY A 13 -14.84 3.60 -7.31
C GLY A 13 -14.33 2.16 -7.41
N GLY A 14 -15.14 1.20 -6.95
CA GLY A 14 -14.82 -0.23 -6.92
C GLY A 14 -13.85 -0.61 -5.79
N PRO A 15 -13.55 -1.92 -5.64
CA PRO A 15 -12.78 -2.45 -4.52
C PRO A 15 -11.39 -1.81 -4.35
N ALA A 16 -10.74 -1.40 -5.44
CA ALA A 16 -9.45 -0.73 -5.38
C ALA A 16 -9.52 0.65 -4.70
N LEU A 17 -10.58 1.43 -4.95
CA LEU A 17 -10.75 2.75 -4.31
C LEU A 17 -11.20 2.60 -2.85
N ASP A 18 -12.00 1.59 -2.56
CA ASP A 18 -12.37 1.25 -1.18
C ASP A 18 -11.11 0.92 -0.38
N LEU A 19 -10.20 0.13 -0.95
CA LEU A 19 -8.92 -0.22 -0.35
C LEU A 19 -8.00 1.00 -0.14
N VAL A 20 -7.94 1.93 -1.11
CA VAL A 20 -7.24 3.22 -0.96
C VAL A 20 -7.79 4.00 0.23
N SER A 21 -9.12 4.08 0.34
CA SER A 21 -9.77 4.80 1.42
C SER A 21 -9.50 4.15 2.78
N THR A 22 -9.53 2.82 2.87
CA THR A 22 -9.24 2.07 4.09
C THR A 22 -7.79 2.25 4.53
N VAL A 23 -6.82 2.13 3.63
CA VAL A 23 -5.42 2.30 4.00
C VAL A 23 -5.10 3.75 4.41
N GLU A 24 -5.77 4.75 3.84
CA GLU A 24 -5.67 6.13 4.32
C GLU A 24 -6.16 6.27 5.76
N ARG A 25 -7.33 5.70 6.07
CA ARG A 25 -7.83 5.70 7.45
C ARG A 25 -6.88 5.00 8.41
N PHE A 26 -6.27 3.90 7.98
CA PHE A 26 -5.25 3.20 8.76
C PHE A 26 -4.01 4.05 9.01
N VAL A 27 -3.42 4.65 7.96
CA VAL A 27 -2.22 5.48 8.07
C VAL A 27 -2.47 6.70 8.95
N TYR A 28 -3.64 7.34 8.80
CA TYR A 28 -4.03 8.55 9.53
C TYR A 28 -4.76 8.26 10.86
N ARG A 29 -4.93 6.99 11.24
CA ARG A 29 -5.59 6.55 12.49
C ARG A 29 -7.00 7.14 12.65
N THR A 30 -7.81 7.06 11.60
CA THR A 30 -9.18 7.59 11.53
C THR A 30 -10.19 6.49 11.18
N PRO A 31 -10.37 5.46 12.04
CA PRO A 31 -11.31 4.38 11.76
C PRO A 31 -12.76 4.89 11.73
N ILE A 32 -13.62 4.27 10.92
CA ILE A 32 -15.04 4.62 10.80
C ILE A 32 -15.88 4.04 11.93
N ASP A 33 -15.45 2.93 12.53
CA ASP A 33 -16.15 2.27 13.62
C ASP A 33 -15.19 1.43 14.49
N ARG A 34 -15.74 0.78 15.52
CA ARG A 34 -14.98 -0.01 16.49
C ARG A 34 -14.39 -1.29 15.91
N ASN A 35 -15.01 -1.88 14.88
CA ASN A 35 -14.49 -3.09 14.27
C ASN A 35 -13.25 -2.76 13.44
N GLU A 36 -13.32 -1.69 12.64
CA GLU A 36 -12.16 -1.20 11.89
C GLU A 36 -11.02 -0.78 12.80
N GLU A 37 -11.31 -0.13 13.93
CA GLU A 37 -10.31 0.22 14.95
C GLU A 37 -9.56 -1.01 15.46
N LEU A 38 -10.25 -2.10 15.80
CA LEU A 38 -9.63 -3.34 16.27
C LEU A 38 -8.75 -3.99 15.19
N HIS A 39 -9.21 -4.01 13.93
CA HIS A 39 -8.39 -4.56 12.84
C HIS A 39 -7.14 -3.70 12.59
N PHE A 40 -7.25 -2.38 12.74
CA PHE A 40 -6.11 -1.48 12.63
C PHE A 40 -5.11 -1.69 13.77
N GLU A 41 -5.56 -2.03 14.99
CA GLU A 41 -4.67 -2.38 16.10
C GLU A 41 -3.88 -3.68 15.82
N GLU A 42 -4.51 -4.68 15.20
CA GLU A 42 -3.85 -5.91 14.76
C GLU A 42 -2.84 -5.64 13.64
N LEU A 43 -3.27 -4.95 12.58
CA LEU A 43 -2.41 -4.59 11.46
C LEU A 43 -1.22 -3.68 11.87
N ASP A 44 -1.41 -2.82 12.87
CA ASP A 44 -0.34 -1.99 13.43
C ASP A 44 0.74 -2.82 14.15
N GLN A 45 0.42 -4.02 14.62
CA GLN A 45 1.42 -4.96 15.17
C GLN A 45 2.26 -5.56 14.06
N ASP A 46 1.64 -5.94 12.94
CA ASP A 46 2.32 -6.54 11.78
C ASP A 46 3.23 -5.55 11.03
N LEU A 47 2.99 -4.24 11.16
CA LEU A 47 3.86 -3.21 10.58
C LEU A 47 5.32 -3.37 10.97
N LEU A 48 5.62 -3.87 12.18
CA LEU A 48 6.99 -4.13 12.59
C LEU A 48 7.67 -5.12 11.64
N GLN A 49 7.02 -6.25 11.36
CA GLN A 49 7.59 -7.27 10.47
C GLN A 49 7.79 -6.71 9.07
N TYR A 50 6.83 -5.95 8.55
CA TYR A 50 6.96 -5.35 7.22
C TYR A 50 8.09 -4.31 7.15
N ALA A 51 8.28 -3.54 8.22
CA ALA A 51 9.36 -2.58 8.32
C ALA A 51 10.74 -3.27 8.37
N LEU A 52 10.85 -4.38 9.10
CA LEU A 52 12.09 -5.17 9.17
C LEU A 52 12.41 -5.85 7.82
N ASP A 53 11.40 -6.41 7.14
CA ASP A 53 11.57 -7.02 5.82
C ASP A 53 12.08 -6.02 4.78
N ALA A 54 11.74 -4.73 4.95
CA ALA A 54 12.19 -3.63 4.10
C ALA A 54 13.67 -3.23 4.34
N GLU A 55 14.43 -4.01 5.11
CA GLU A 55 15.90 -4.03 5.00
C GLU A 55 16.32 -4.37 3.56
N GLN A 56 15.65 -5.37 2.96
CA GLN A 56 15.89 -5.83 1.61
C GLN A 56 14.93 -5.15 0.62
N ILE A 57 15.47 -4.66 -0.49
CA ILE A 57 14.65 -4.00 -1.50
C ILE A 57 13.86 -5.04 -2.30
N SER A 58 12.54 -4.89 -2.35
CA SER A 58 11.61 -5.82 -2.98
C SER A 58 10.56 -5.07 -3.82
N GLU A 59 10.06 -5.72 -4.86
CA GLU A 59 8.88 -5.24 -5.62
C GLU A 59 7.60 -5.35 -4.77
N ASN A 60 7.52 -6.36 -3.89
CA ASN A 60 6.46 -6.50 -2.90
C ASN A 60 6.78 -5.64 -1.67
N THR A 61 6.50 -4.34 -1.78
CA THR A 61 6.80 -3.33 -0.76
C THR A 61 5.99 -3.54 0.53
N ALA A 62 6.39 -2.87 1.62
CA ALA A 62 5.61 -2.83 2.85
C ALA A 62 4.17 -2.33 2.62
N LEU A 63 3.96 -1.37 1.71
CA LEU A 63 2.62 -0.91 1.35
C LEU A 63 1.82 -1.99 0.62
N HIS A 64 2.42 -2.79 -0.24
CA HIS A 64 1.73 -3.93 -0.85
C HIS A 64 1.27 -4.94 0.21
N LYS A 65 2.10 -5.24 1.21
CA LYS A 65 1.74 -6.16 2.30
C LYS A 65 0.54 -5.64 3.11
N VAL A 66 0.57 -4.37 3.52
CA VAL A 66 -0.55 -3.71 4.20
C VAL A 66 -1.83 -3.74 3.36
N LEU A 67 -1.72 -3.42 2.07
CA LEU A 67 -2.86 -3.47 1.15
C LEU A 67 -3.40 -4.90 0.97
N SER A 68 -2.54 -5.91 0.93
CA SER A 68 -2.93 -7.31 0.83
C SER A 68 -3.69 -7.79 2.06
N ASP A 69 -3.25 -7.40 3.26
CA ASP A 69 -3.92 -7.77 4.51
C ASP A 69 -5.29 -7.10 4.63
N LEU A 70 -5.37 -5.80 4.31
CA LEU A 70 -6.64 -5.10 4.22
C LEU A 70 -7.57 -5.71 3.16
N ALA A 71 -7.05 -6.05 1.98
CA ALA A 71 -7.85 -6.69 0.92
C ALA A 71 -8.35 -8.07 1.33
N TYR A 72 -7.53 -8.86 2.04
CA TYR A 72 -7.93 -10.14 2.58
C TYR A 72 -9.06 -9.98 3.61
N ILE A 73 -8.91 -9.05 4.56
CA ILE A 73 -9.92 -8.82 5.60
C ILE A 73 -11.22 -8.29 4.98
N ASP A 74 -11.14 -7.20 4.21
CA ASP A 74 -12.30 -6.47 3.71
C ASP A 74 -13.07 -7.25 2.63
N PHE A 75 -12.38 -7.96 1.74
CA PHE A 75 -13.01 -8.59 0.58
C PHE A 75 -13.12 -10.11 0.66
N TYR A 76 -12.28 -10.76 1.46
CA TYR A 76 -12.32 -12.21 1.62
C TYR A 76 -12.92 -12.61 2.97
N LEU A 77 -12.32 -12.25 4.10
CA LEU A 77 -12.72 -12.77 5.40
C LEU A 77 -14.17 -12.40 5.73
N TYR A 78 -14.51 -11.11 5.69
CA TYR A 78 -15.86 -10.65 6.10
C TYR A 78 -16.96 -10.82 5.06
N LEU A 79 -16.60 -10.88 3.78
CA LEU A 79 -17.58 -10.88 2.70
C LEU A 79 -17.65 -12.20 1.94
N TYR A 80 -16.58 -13.00 1.96
CA TYR A 80 -16.49 -14.24 1.19
C TYR A 80 -16.43 -15.51 2.06
N ASP A 81 -15.63 -15.49 3.13
CA ASP A 81 -15.40 -16.65 3.99
C ASP A 81 -16.51 -16.83 5.02
N ASP A 82 -16.97 -15.71 5.60
CA ASP A 82 -18.01 -15.65 6.64
C ASP A 82 -19.45 -15.87 6.09
N LEU A 83 -19.60 -16.86 5.22
CA LEU A 83 -20.86 -17.32 4.63
C LEU A 83 -21.86 -17.82 5.68
N ASP A 84 -21.39 -18.20 6.87
CA ASP A 84 -22.20 -18.77 7.94
C ASP A 84 -23.28 -17.81 8.47
N TRP A 85 -23.20 -16.52 8.14
CA TRP A 85 -24.17 -15.49 8.53
C TRP A 85 -24.99 -14.91 7.38
N VAL A 86 -24.83 -15.43 6.16
CA VAL A 86 -25.58 -14.93 5.01
C VAL A 86 -27.00 -15.52 5.03
N SER A 87 -28.00 -14.65 5.17
CA SER A 87 -29.40 -15.06 5.24
C SER A 87 -29.95 -15.64 3.92
N GLU A 88 -29.35 -15.26 2.78
CA GLU A 88 -29.77 -15.65 1.44
C GLU A 88 -28.55 -15.88 0.53
N TYR A 89 -28.35 -17.10 0.01
CA TYR A 89 -27.19 -17.47 -0.82
C TYR A 89 -27.06 -16.61 -2.10
N THR A 90 -28.16 -16.01 -2.56
CA THR A 90 -28.20 -15.12 -3.72
C THR A 90 -27.36 -13.87 -3.51
N ASP A 91 -27.38 -13.28 -2.31
CA ASP A 91 -26.59 -12.08 -1.99
C ASP A 91 -25.09 -12.37 -2.11
N PHE A 92 -24.66 -13.54 -1.63
CA PHE A 92 -23.27 -13.96 -1.77
C PHE A 92 -22.89 -14.24 -3.23
N SER A 93 -23.74 -14.94 -3.98
CA SER A 93 -23.49 -15.19 -5.41
C SER A 93 -23.32 -13.87 -6.17
N GLU A 94 -24.18 -12.88 -5.93
CA GLU A 94 -24.08 -11.56 -6.55
C GLU A 94 -22.79 -10.83 -6.15
N TYR A 95 -22.40 -10.90 -4.87
CA TYR A 95 -21.13 -10.38 -4.39
C TYR A 95 -19.94 -11.02 -5.12
N ALA A 96 -19.81 -12.35 -5.08
CA ALA A 96 -18.70 -13.08 -5.69
C ALA A 96 -18.61 -12.80 -7.21
N ILE A 97 -19.74 -12.81 -7.92
CA ILE A 97 -19.82 -12.49 -9.35
C ILE A 97 -19.32 -11.06 -9.61
N THR A 98 -19.71 -10.10 -8.78
CA THR A 98 -19.28 -8.70 -8.90
C THR A 98 -17.78 -8.54 -8.65
N MET A 99 -17.25 -9.23 -7.65
CA MET A 99 -15.83 -9.22 -7.33
C MET A 99 -14.99 -9.83 -8.45
N PHE A 100 -15.35 -10.99 -9.00
CA PHE A 100 -14.65 -11.59 -10.14
C PHE A 100 -14.64 -10.64 -11.35
N LYS A 101 -15.73 -9.91 -11.62
CA LYS A 101 -15.77 -8.89 -12.67
C LYS A 101 -14.78 -7.76 -12.41
N HIS A 102 -14.72 -7.24 -11.18
CA HIS A 102 -13.74 -6.21 -10.80
C HIS A 102 -12.29 -6.72 -10.88
N MET A 103 -12.05 -8.00 -10.61
CA MET A 103 -10.74 -8.64 -10.78
C MET A 103 -10.37 -8.87 -12.25
N ASN A 104 -11.31 -8.63 -13.19
CA ASN A 104 -11.21 -9.00 -14.60
C ASN A 104 -10.93 -10.52 -14.81
N ILE A 105 -11.54 -11.35 -13.96
CA ILE A 105 -11.50 -12.81 -14.03
C ILE A 105 -12.85 -13.31 -14.55
N THR A 106 -12.82 -14.30 -15.45
CA THR A 106 -14.04 -14.95 -15.92
C THR A 106 -14.78 -15.58 -14.74
N VAL A 107 -16.02 -15.15 -14.53
CA VAL A 107 -16.89 -15.65 -13.45
C VAL A 107 -17.09 -17.17 -13.60
N PRO A 108 -16.70 -17.98 -12.59
CA PRO A 108 -16.94 -19.42 -12.65
C PRO A 108 -18.43 -19.75 -12.70
N ARG A 109 -18.81 -20.67 -13.59
CA ARG A 109 -20.22 -20.98 -13.84
C ARG A 109 -20.93 -21.56 -12.62
N GLU A 110 -20.18 -22.17 -11.70
CA GLU A 110 -20.67 -22.80 -10.47
C GLU A 110 -21.36 -21.78 -9.55
N PHE A 111 -21.00 -20.49 -9.62
CA PHE A 111 -21.70 -19.41 -8.89
C PHE A 111 -23.13 -19.12 -9.39
N ASN A 112 -23.57 -19.72 -10.51
CA ASN A 112 -24.95 -19.61 -10.99
C ASN A 112 -25.89 -20.72 -10.44
N ARG A 113 -25.38 -21.59 -9.56
CA ARG A 113 -26.19 -22.62 -8.90
C ARG A 113 -27.25 -21.95 -8.02
N LYS A 114 -28.43 -22.58 -7.91
CA LYS A 114 -29.60 -22.04 -7.19
C LYS A 114 -29.85 -22.71 -5.84
N SER A 115 -28.82 -23.32 -5.24
CA SER A 115 -28.90 -23.95 -3.91
C SER A 115 -27.74 -23.49 -3.04
N ALA A 116 -27.96 -23.45 -1.73
CA ALA A 116 -26.94 -23.03 -0.77
C ALA A 116 -25.72 -23.97 -0.81
N GLU A 117 -25.95 -25.28 -0.83
CA GLU A 117 -24.88 -26.29 -0.91
C GLU A 117 -24.05 -26.12 -2.19
N GLY A 118 -24.73 -25.86 -3.31
CA GLY A 118 -24.08 -25.66 -4.59
C GLY A 118 -23.17 -24.42 -4.62
N ILE A 119 -23.56 -23.36 -3.91
CA ILE A 119 -22.80 -22.12 -3.78
C ILE A 119 -21.63 -22.27 -2.81
N ILE A 120 -21.80 -23.01 -1.70
CA ILE A 120 -20.71 -23.35 -0.77
C ILE A 120 -19.65 -24.18 -1.50
N GLU A 121 -20.05 -25.20 -2.26
CA GLU A 121 -19.14 -25.98 -3.09
C GLU A 121 -18.40 -25.11 -4.11
N ALA A 122 -19.09 -24.13 -4.73
CA ALA A 122 -18.47 -23.20 -5.67
C ALA A 122 -17.44 -22.30 -4.99
N ARG A 123 -17.76 -21.78 -3.78
CA ARG A 123 -16.85 -20.98 -2.96
C ARG A 123 -15.56 -21.75 -2.69
N ASP A 124 -15.69 -22.98 -2.18
CA ASP A 124 -14.57 -23.80 -1.74
C ASP A 124 -13.70 -24.22 -2.94
N LEU A 125 -14.35 -24.60 -4.05
CA LEU A 125 -13.67 -24.99 -5.29
C LEU A 125 -12.83 -23.84 -5.88
N HIS A 126 -13.32 -22.59 -5.77
CA HIS A 126 -12.71 -21.41 -6.40
C HIS A 126 -12.02 -20.47 -5.40
N ARG A 127 -11.77 -20.93 -4.17
CA ARG A 127 -11.16 -20.15 -3.09
C ARG A 127 -9.82 -19.54 -3.50
N ASP A 128 -8.90 -20.35 -4.01
CA ASP A 128 -7.56 -19.91 -4.38
C ASP A 128 -7.58 -18.96 -5.59
N LEU A 129 -8.53 -19.16 -6.52
CA LEU A 129 -8.75 -18.26 -7.64
C LEU A 129 -9.22 -16.89 -7.15
N PHE A 130 -10.15 -16.84 -6.20
CA PHE A 130 -10.61 -15.58 -5.61
C PHE A 130 -9.48 -14.87 -4.85
N LEU A 131 -8.76 -15.59 -4.00
CA LEU A 131 -7.64 -15.05 -3.23
C LEU A 131 -6.54 -14.47 -4.13
N SER A 132 -6.14 -15.20 -5.18
CA SER A 132 -5.17 -14.68 -6.16
C SER A 132 -5.69 -13.46 -6.92
N GLY A 133 -7.01 -13.37 -7.16
CA GLY A 133 -7.65 -12.22 -7.79
C GLY A 133 -7.59 -10.93 -6.96
N LEU A 134 -7.48 -11.02 -5.63
CA LEU A 134 -7.33 -9.84 -4.76
C LEU A 134 -6.10 -8.99 -5.12
N GLN A 135 -5.06 -9.62 -5.68
CA GLN A 135 -3.85 -8.91 -6.11
C GLN A 135 -4.15 -7.82 -7.15
N THR A 136 -5.22 -7.98 -7.95
CA THR A 136 -5.67 -6.94 -8.89
C THR A 136 -6.07 -5.66 -8.15
N PHE A 137 -6.73 -5.77 -7.01
CA PHE A 137 -7.12 -4.60 -6.20
C PHE A 137 -5.93 -3.99 -5.49
N VAL A 138 -5.07 -4.83 -4.92
CA VAL A 138 -3.82 -4.41 -4.25
C VAL A 138 -2.94 -3.60 -5.19
N ASN A 139 -2.66 -4.14 -6.39
CA ASN A 139 -1.83 -3.45 -7.38
C ASN A 139 -2.48 -2.15 -7.88
N SER A 140 -3.80 -2.16 -8.05
CA SER A 140 -4.55 -0.97 -8.49
C SER A 140 -4.53 0.12 -7.42
N ALA A 141 -4.76 -0.23 -6.15
CA ALA A 141 -4.69 0.69 -5.03
C ALA A 141 -3.26 1.23 -4.83
N PHE A 142 -2.25 0.36 -4.90
CA PHE A 142 -0.85 0.76 -4.86
C PHE A 142 -0.52 1.77 -5.95
N ALA A 143 -0.95 1.55 -7.20
CA ALA A 143 -0.71 2.47 -8.30
C ALA A 143 -1.34 3.87 -8.07
N HIS A 144 -2.50 3.95 -7.39
CA HIS A 144 -3.12 5.22 -7.01
C HIS A 144 -2.31 5.95 -5.93
N LEU A 145 -1.79 5.21 -4.96
CA LEU A 145 -1.03 5.75 -3.83
C LEU A 145 0.43 6.06 -4.20
N TRP A 146 0.99 5.37 -5.20
CA TRP A 146 2.40 5.46 -5.59
C TRP A 146 2.85 6.88 -5.91
N TYR A 147 1.97 7.72 -6.47
CA TYR A 147 2.28 9.10 -6.83
C TYR A 147 1.96 10.12 -5.71
N ARG A 148 1.34 9.68 -4.61
CA ARG A 148 0.94 10.53 -3.47
C ARG A 148 2.06 10.58 -2.44
N LYS A 149 3.03 11.47 -2.68
CA LYS A 149 4.29 11.48 -1.93
C LYS A 149 4.10 11.89 -0.46
N ALA A 150 3.11 12.73 -0.14
CA ALA A 150 2.77 13.04 1.25
C ALA A 150 2.25 11.79 1.98
N PHE A 151 1.34 11.03 1.35
CA PHE A 151 0.87 9.75 1.88
C PHE A 151 2.02 8.75 2.06
N LEU A 152 2.89 8.58 1.05
CA LEU A 152 4.04 7.67 1.16
C LEU A 152 5.00 8.08 2.28
N HIS A 153 5.22 9.39 2.47
CA HIS A 153 6.01 9.89 3.59
C HIS A 153 5.38 9.49 4.93
N ASP A 154 4.09 9.77 5.14
CA ASP A 154 3.41 9.50 6.40
C ASP A 154 3.30 8.01 6.70
N PHE A 155 3.06 7.20 5.67
CA PHE A 155 3.17 5.74 5.76
C PHE A 155 4.56 5.29 6.21
N ASN A 156 5.63 5.86 5.65
CA ASN A 156 6.99 5.51 6.06
C ASN A 156 7.36 6.05 7.45
N VAL A 157 6.72 7.13 7.91
CA VAL A 157 6.81 7.56 9.32
C VAL A 157 6.23 6.49 10.24
N ARG A 158 5.08 5.89 9.89
CA ARG A 158 4.47 4.78 10.66
C ARG A 158 5.39 3.57 10.76
N LEU A 159 6.07 3.20 9.67
CA LEU A 159 7.09 2.13 9.70
C LEU A 159 8.28 2.51 10.60
N ALA A 160 8.73 3.77 10.51
CA ALA A 160 9.85 4.25 11.30
C ALA A 160 9.55 4.31 12.81
N GLU A 161 8.30 4.61 13.20
CA GLU A 161 7.82 4.52 14.59
C GLU A 161 8.00 3.11 15.18
N LYS A 162 7.93 2.07 14.35
CA LYS A 162 8.13 0.67 14.76
C LYS A 162 9.60 0.31 14.91
N ILE A 163 10.46 0.88 14.06
CA ILE A 163 11.91 0.58 14.07
C ILE A 163 12.64 1.40 15.14
N ALA A 164 12.33 2.68 15.29
CA ALA A 164 13.07 3.60 16.17
C ALA A 164 13.30 3.12 17.63
N PRO A 165 12.36 2.42 18.30
CA PRO A 165 12.58 1.95 19.67
C PRO A 165 13.35 0.63 19.79
N LEU A 166 13.68 -0.04 18.68
CA LEU A 166 14.27 -1.37 18.70
C LEU A 166 15.76 -1.35 19.09
N LEU A 167 16.20 -2.36 19.84
CA LEU A 167 17.60 -2.55 20.21
C LEU A 167 18.29 -3.55 19.28
N LYS A 168 19.54 -3.24 18.90
CA LYS A 168 20.36 -4.12 18.07
C LYS A 168 20.63 -5.48 18.71
N SER A 169 20.63 -5.55 20.04
CA SER A 169 20.76 -6.82 20.79
C SER A 169 19.65 -7.81 20.46
N ASP A 170 18.44 -7.29 20.22
CA ASP A 170 17.22 -8.09 20.07
C ASP A 170 16.93 -8.34 18.58
N PHE A 171 17.38 -7.44 17.69
CA PHE A 171 17.13 -7.48 16.25
C PHE A 171 18.44 -7.45 15.44
N PRO A 172 18.98 -8.63 15.05
CA PRO A 172 20.25 -8.72 14.33
C PRO A 172 20.29 -8.08 12.94
N CYS A 173 19.14 -7.78 12.31
CA CYS A 173 19.09 -7.06 11.03
C CYS A 173 19.37 -5.54 11.17
N LEU A 174 19.31 -4.99 12.39
CA LEU A 174 19.64 -3.59 12.60
C LEU A 174 21.14 -3.35 12.37
N GLU A 175 21.56 -2.19 11.89
CA GLU A 175 22.96 -1.79 11.90
C GLU A 175 23.37 -1.22 13.26
N GLN A 176 22.43 -0.49 13.90
CA GLN A 176 22.51 0.12 15.23
C GLN A 176 21.10 0.19 15.83
N ASP A 177 20.98 0.50 17.13
CA ASP A 177 19.67 0.71 17.77
C ASP A 177 18.81 1.68 16.96
N GLY A 178 17.57 1.28 16.69
CA GLY A 178 16.62 2.05 15.91
C GLY A 178 16.96 2.27 14.43
N ARG A 179 17.94 1.53 13.86
CA ARG A 179 18.50 1.82 12.54
C ARG A 179 18.77 0.56 11.72
N LEU A 180 18.03 0.38 10.62
CA LEU A 180 18.33 -0.63 9.61
C LEU A 180 19.65 -0.34 8.88
N ALA A 181 20.25 -1.37 8.28
CA ALA A 181 21.38 -1.19 7.38
C ALA A 181 20.95 -0.40 6.14
N ARG A 182 21.70 0.64 5.79
CA ARG A 182 21.43 1.43 4.57
C ARG A 182 21.83 0.62 3.33
N ALA A 183 20.92 0.55 2.35
CA ALA A 183 21.23 -0.02 1.04
C ALA A 183 22.39 0.73 0.35
N GLN A 184 23.44 0.00 -0.02
CA GLN A 184 24.62 0.57 -0.69
C GLN A 184 24.45 0.64 -2.22
N HIS A 185 23.58 -0.22 -2.78
CA HIS A 185 23.35 -0.31 -4.20
C HIS A 185 21.85 -0.44 -4.49
N PHE A 186 21.35 0.45 -5.35
CA PHE A 186 20.03 0.34 -5.95
C PHE A 186 20.18 -0.32 -7.33
N ASN A 187 19.50 -1.42 -7.58
CA ASN A 187 19.55 -2.07 -8.89
C ASN A 187 18.84 -1.20 -9.96
N LYS A 188 18.93 -1.62 -11.23
CA LYS A 188 18.37 -0.84 -12.35
C LYS A 188 16.86 -0.64 -12.23
N TRP A 189 16.09 -1.65 -11.83
CA TRP A 189 14.63 -1.53 -11.76
C TRP A 189 14.19 -0.50 -10.71
N VAL A 190 14.86 -0.43 -9.56
CA VAL A 190 14.56 0.59 -8.53
C VAL A 190 14.88 1.98 -9.07
N ARG A 191 16.04 2.14 -9.73
CA ARG A 191 16.39 3.44 -10.34
C ARG A 191 15.35 3.87 -11.37
N ASP A 192 14.96 2.97 -12.26
CA ASP A 192 13.97 3.26 -13.30
C ASP A 192 12.59 3.58 -12.69
N LEU A 193 12.18 2.85 -11.66
CA LEU A 193 10.93 3.07 -10.92
C LEU A 193 10.89 4.48 -10.29
N ILE A 194 11.95 4.88 -9.59
CA ILE A 194 12.03 6.19 -8.93
C ILE A 194 12.17 7.32 -9.96
N LEU A 195 12.94 7.12 -11.03
CA LEU A 195 13.04 8.07 -12.15
C LEU A 195 11.69 8.30 -12.82
N ASN A 196 10.91 7.24 -13.03
CA ASN A 196 9.58 7.33 -13.63
C ASN A 196 8.61 8.09 -12.73
N ARG A 197 8.56 7.77 -11.42
CA ARG A 197 7.68 8.46 -10.47
C ARG A 197 7.98 9.96 -10.37
N GLU A 198 9.25 10.33 -10.35
CA GLU A 198 9.68 11.73 -10.18
C GLU A 198 9.84 12.50 -11.52
N GLY A 199 9.62 11.85 -12.67
CA GLY A 199 9.74 12.48 -13.98
C GLY A 199 11.15 13.05 -14.29
N GLY A 200 12.18 12.49 -13.66
CA GLY A 200 13.56 12.99 -13.75
C GLY A 200 13.82 14.32 -13.03
N LEU A 201 12.90 14.76 -12.17
CA LEU A 201 13.03 15.98 -11.36
C LEU A 201 13.47 15.66 -9.93
N CYS A 202 14.29 16.53 -9.35
CA CYS A 202 14.62 16.46 -7.94
C CYS A 202 13.36 16.62 -7.09
N HIS A 203 13.09 15.66 -6.21
CA HIS A 203 11.94 15.67 -5.31
C HIS A 203 11.83 16.96 -4.48
N TYR A 204 12.97 17.54 -4.06
CA TYR A 204 13.01 18.66 -3.12
C TYR A 204 12.95 20.05 -3.76
N CYS A 205 13.53 20.21 -4.96
CA CYS A 205 13.62 21.53 -5.61
C CYS A 205 13.01 21.56 -7.01
N SER A 206 12.46 20.44 -7.46
CA SER A 206 11.85 20.24 -8.78
C SER A 206 12.77 20.56 -9.96
N GLN A 207 14.08 20.74 -9.73
CA GLN A 207 15.04 20.97 -10.80
C GLN A 207 15.30 19.67 -11.56
N PRO A 208 15.48 19.72 -12.89
CA PRO A 208 15.93 18.59 -13.69
C PRO A 208 17.23 17.97 -13.17
N VAL A 209 17.23 16.66 -12.96
CA VAL A 209 18.42 15.88 -12.56
C VAL A 209 18.61 14.59 -13.35
N ALA A 210 17.63 14.18 -14.14
CA ALA A 210 17.71 13.01 -15.01
C ALA A 210 16.83 13.14 -16.26
N ILE A 211 16.81 14.33 -16.88
CA ILE A 211 16.08 14.57 -18.13
C ILE A 211 16.95 14.18 -19.34
N PRO A 212 16.52 13.27 -20.23
CA PRO A 212 17.35 12.81 -21.35
C PRO A 212 17.91 13.90 -22.28
N SER A 213 17.19 15.03 -22.40
CA SER A 213 17.56 16.12 -23.29
C SER A 213 18.59 17.11 -22.72
N LEU A 214 18.95 17.04 -21.42
CA LEU A 214 19.95 17.94 -20.84
C LEU A 214 21.26 17.19 -20.51
N PRO A 215 22.43 17.76 -20.82
CA PRO A 215 23.71 17.13 -20.53
C PRO A 215 24.11 17.27 -19.05
N ASN A 216 25.08 16.46 -18.62
CA ASN A 216 25.83 16.60 -17.35
C ASN A 216 24.99 16.64 -16.06
N GLN A 217 23.82 16.01 -16.08
CA GLN A 217 23.00 15.88 -14.87
C GLN A 217 23.48 14.72 -14.01
N THR A 218 23.36 14.90 -12.69
CA THR A 218 23.63 13.86 -11.69
C THR A 218 22.50 13.85 -10.67
N TYR A 219 22.19 12.67 -10.16
CA TYR A 219 21.15 12.46 -9.16
C TYR A 219 21.60 11.42 -8.15
N ASP A 220 21.00 11.49 -6.96
CA ASP A 220 21.08 10.49 -5.91
C ASP A 220 19.68 9.93 -5.63
N ILE A 221 19.62 8.69 -5.16
CA ILE A 221 18.42 8.14 -4.52
C ILE A 221 18.56 8.40 -3.02
N ASP A 222 17.61 9.15 -2.46
CA ASP A 222 17.56 9.51 -1.04
C ASP A 222 16.32 8.87 -0.38
N HIS A 223 16.35 8.75 0.95
CA HIS A 223 15.25 8.25 1.76
C HIS A 223 14.40 9.42 2.27
N MET A 224 13.08 9.44 2.02
CA MET A 224 12.16 10.47 2.54
C MET A 224 12.24 10.54 4.06
N VAL A 225 12.04 9.40 4.72
CA VAL A 225 12.35 9.20 6.14
C VAL A 225 13.78 8.66 6.24
N PRO A 226 14.73 9.40 6.83
CA PRO A 226 16.12 8.95 6.92
C PRO A 226 16.26 7.63 7.69
N ILE A 227 17.13 6.73 7.22
CA ILE A 227 17.52 5.50 7.93
C ILE A 227 17.92 5.79 9.40
N ALA A 228 18.63 6.90 9.65
CA ALA A 228 19.03 7.33 11.00
C ALA A 228 17.86 7.73 11.93
N ARG A 229 16.62 7.74 11.43
CA ARG A 229 15.39 8.00 12.18
C ARG A 229 14.40 6.84 12.05
N GLY A 230 14.88 5.63 11.79
CA GLY A 230 14.06 4.44 11.64
C GLY A 230 13.49 4.23 10.22
N GLY A 231 13.84 5.05 9.24
CA GLY A 231 13.40 4.82 7.85
C GLY A 231 13.89 3.49 7.28
N THR A 232 13.20 2.98 6.26
CA THR A 232 13.48 1.69 5.61
C THR A 232 14.14 1.86 4.24
N ASN A 233 14.64 0.77 3.62
CA ASN A 233 15.07 0.78 2.22
C ASN A 233 13.91 0.49 1.24
N ASP A 234 12.67 0.46 1.72
CA ASP A 234 11.48 0.19 0.91
C ASP A 234 11.39 1.18 -0.27
N PRO A 235 11.05 0.76 -1.49
CA PRO A 235 10.88 1.67 -2.62
C PRO A 235 9.91 2.82 -2.36
N THR A 236 8.91 2.63 -1.50
CA THR A 236 7.98 3.70 -1.10
C THR A 236 8.66 4.79 -0.27
N ASN A 237 9.81 4.52 0.37
CA ASN A 237 10.60 5.50 1.12
C ASN A 237 11.66 6.21 0.26
N LEU A 238 11.91 5.76 -0.97
CA LEU A 238 12.99 6.30 -1.81
C LEU A 238 12.49 7.45 -2.68
N VAL A 239 13.32 8.45 -2.96
CA VAL A 239 13.05 9.60 -3.85
C VAL A 239 14.28 9.99 -4.68
N LEU A 240 14.05 10.65 -5.82
CA LEU A 240 15.11 11.24 -6.64
C LEU A 240 15.55 12.58 -6.06
N SER A 241 16.85 12.81 -5.90
CA SER A 241 17.37 14.06 -5.33
C SER A 241 18.61 14.58 -6.06
N CYS A 242 18.80 15.90 -6.09
CA CYS A 242 20.06 16.50 -6.51
C CYS A 242 21.05 16.51 -5.35
N SER A 243 22.35 16.44 -5.65
CA SER A 243 23.41 16.45 -4.63
C SER A 243 23.30 17.65 -3.66
N LYS A 244 22.92 18.84 -4.15
CA LYS A 244 22.73 20.04 -3.30
C LYS A 244 21.63 19.84 -2.26
N CYS A 245 20.47 19.32 -2.66
CA CYS A 245 19.35 19.10 -1.75
C CYS A 245 19.62 17.93 -0.79
N ASN A 246 20.18 16.83 -1.30
CA ASN A 246 20.57 15.67 -0.51
C ASN A 246 21.53 16.09 0.63
N ASN A 247 22.59 16.83 0.29
CA ASN A 247 23.57 17.35 1.26
C ASN A 247 22.98 18.38 2.25
N LYS A 248 21.95 19.13 1.87
CA LYS A 248 21.25 20.08 2.75
C LYS A 248 20.32 19.35 3.72
N LYS A 249 19.61 18.30 3.25
CA LYS A 249 18.69 17.50 4.06
C LYS A 249 19.43 16.70 5.12
N ARG A 250 20.49 15.99 4.75
CA ARG A 250 21.20 15.05 5.64
C ARG A 250 20.20 14.10 6.32
N ALA A 251 20.26 13.98 7.64
CA ALA A 251 19.35 13.18 8.46
C ALA A 251 18.09 13.94 8.93
N LYS A 252 17.71 15.06 8.30
CA LYS A 252 16.47 15.78 8.63
C LYS A 252 15.29 15.17 7.87
N VAL A 253 14.16 15.03 8.55
CA VAL A 253 12.86 14.81 7.90
C VAL A 253 12.42 16.15 7.29
N GLN A 254 11.96 16.14 6.04
CA GLN A 254 11.39 17.32 5.37
C GLN A 254 9.92 17.06 5.07
N SER A 255 9.10 18.12 5.13
CA SER A 255 7.72 18.07 4.65
C SER A 255 7.73 17.75 3.15
N VAL A 256 6.96 16.74 2.76
CA VAL A 256 6.80 16.34 1.36
C VAL A 256 5.48 16.92 0.86
N PRO A 257 5.48 17.99 0.03
CA PRO A 257 4.24 18.48 -0.55
C PRO A 257 3.73 17.46 -1.59
N ASP A 258 2.42 17.21 -1.60
CA ASP A 258 1.80 16.46 -2.69
C ASP A 258 1.92 17.29 -3.98
N THR A 259 2.50 16.69 -5.01
CA THR A 259 2.67 17.30 -6.33
C THR A 259 1.34 17.45 -7.10
N PHE A 260 0.22 17.01 -6.51
CA PHE A 260 -1.14 17.26 -6.98
C PHE A 260 -1.74 18.55 -6.39
N ALA A 261 -0.92 19.48 -5.92
CA ALA A 261 -1.33 20.87 -5.86
C ALA A 261 -1.49 21.36 -7.32
N TRP A 262 -2.73 21.55 -7.76
CA TRP A 262 -2.99 22.31 -8.99
C TRP A 262 -2.14 23.59 -8.93
N PRO A 263 -1.40 23.95 -9.99
CA PRO A 263 -0.69 25.22 -10.00
C PRO A 263 -1.71 26.30 -9.66
N GLU A 264 -1.46 27.04 -8.57
CA GLU A 264 -2.31 28.17 -8.21
C GLU A 264 -2.48 29.02 -9.47
N ARG A 265 -3.72 29.16 -9.92
CA ARG A 265 -4.01 29.99 -11.10
C ARG A 265 -3.61 31.41 -10.71
N THR A 266 -2.47 31.87 -11.22
CA THR A 266 -2.01 33.26 -11.09
C THR A 266 -2.98 34.21 -11.74
#